data_AF-A0A1H8EAU6-F1
#
_entry.id   AF-A0A1H8EAU6-F1
#
_cell.length_a   1.000
_cell.length_b   1.000
_cell.length_c   1.000
_cell.angle_alpha   90.00
_cell.angle_beta   90.00
_cell.angle_gamma   90.00
#
_symmetry.space_group_name_H-M   'P 1'
#
loop_
_entity.id
_entity.type
_entity.pdbx_description
1 polymer ?
#
loop_
_entity_poly.entity_id
_entity_poly.type
_entity_poly.pdbx_seq_one_letter_code
_entity_poly.pdbx_strand_id
1 'polypeptide(L)'
;MGESHHRAVARAAFTGLASLALVTGAAFAAAPLAAAAPTPAPSHSVANPYSPANGHAYRHGVVPTLQQNAKMKSWAAGQASPAATGPETLSYGGGIDGIGVQSGHSKVYLVFYGTQWGTQSTNGSGDATFSGDSQGAAPVAQEMFKGIGTGNELWSADLTQWCDGPNVSAGATSCPSNANFIPYQSGGVLSGVWYDNSAASPSAASGHQLGVEAVKAASHFGNTTAAANRDAYYVILSPHGTNPDNYQNQYCAWHDYNGDSTLTGGAVSSTVGDVAFSNQPYNMDSGAGCGVGFINSPGTLDGYTMTLGHEWHEMMSDQNPAGGWTNQTGSSYNGQENSDECAWINPGQAGGAANITMGTGTFAEQASWSNDTNACAISHPIVGGGSTGNTVAVTNPGNQNSTVGTAVSLQISGSDSASGQTLTYSATGLPAGLSISSGGAVTGTPTTSGTSSVTVTAKDTTGASGSTSFTWTVGTSGGGCTTPGQKIGNPGFETGTAAPWTASSGVIDNSTGEAAHSGSWKAWMDGYGSTHTDTLSQSVTIPSGCAATFSFYLHIDTAESGSTAYDKLTVQVGSTTLATYSNVNAASGYALKSFNLSSYAGQTVTLKFTGTEDSSLQTSFVVDDTALNAS
;
A
#
# COMPACT_ATOMS: atom_id res chain seq x y z
N MET A 1 -75.07 23.20 32.30
CA MET A 1 -75.98 24.24 31.77
C MET A 1 -75.04 25.22 31.06
N GLY A 2 -74.84 25.16 29.75
CA GLY A 2 -75.81 25.49 28.69
C GLY A 2 -75.69 27.01 28.42
N GLU A 3 -75.48 27.53 27.19
CA GLU A 3 -75.50 26.93 25.84
C GLU A 3 -74.67 27.77 24.84
N SER A 4 -74.68 27.36 23.56
CA SER A 4 -74.09 27.98 22.34
C SER A 4 -74.27 29.51 22.18
N HIS A 5 -73.53 30.27 21.34
CA HIS A 5 -73.51 30.35 19.85
C HIS A 5 -72.37 31.35 19.42
N HIS A 6 -71.82 31.47 18.18
CA HIS A 6 -71.91 30.73 16.90
C HIS A 6 -70.75 31.07 15.90
N ARG A 7 -70.83 30.50 14.69
CA ARG A 7 -70.09 30.75 13.41
C ARG A 7 -70.47 32.11 12.75
N ALA A 8 -69.85 32.68 11.70
CA ALA A 8 -68.53 32.60 11.03
C ALA A 8 -68.51 33.60 9.81
N VAL A 9 -67.39 33.66 9.04
CA VAL A 9 -67.25 34.17 7.63
C VAL A 9 -67.23 35.70 7.39
N ALA A 10 -66.17 36.21 6.74
CA ALA A 10 -66.21 36.93 5.43
C ALA A 10 -64.83 37.52 5.01
N ARG A 11 -64.60 37.61 3.68
CA ARG A 11 -63.46 38.28 3.03
C ARG A 11 -63.80 39.72 2.66
N ALA A 12 -62.82 40.63 2.63
CA ALA A 12 -62.80 41.77 1.70
C ALA A 12 -61.37 42.30 1.50
N ALA A 13 -61.06 42.83 0.32
CA ALA A 13 -59.77 43.42 -0.04
C ALA A 13 -59.82 44.96 0.00
N PHE A 14 -58.65 45.61 0.07
CA PHE A 14 -58.52 47.02 -0.31
C PHE A 14 -57.26 47.28 -1.14
N THR A 15 -57.46 47.94 -2.27
CA THR A 15 -56.44 48.45 -3.20
C THR A 15 -56.01 49.87 -2.81
N GLY A 16 -54.74 50.23 -3.04
CA GLY A 16 -54.22 51.56 -2.67
C GLY A 16 -53.06 52.09 -3.53
N LEU A 17 -53.39 52.56 -4.73
CA LEU A 17 -52.75 53.64 -5.52
C LEU A 17 -51.23 53.63 -5.84
N ALA A 18 -50.95 53.89 -7.12
CA ALA A 18 -49.61 54.12 -7.67
C ALA A 18 -49.24 55.61 -7.73
N SER A 19 -47.93 55.89 -7.81
CA SER A 19 -47.37 57.20 -8.16
C SER A 19 -46.19 57.03 -9.14
N LEU A 20 -45.98 58.03 -9.99
CA LEU A 20 -45.24 57.94 -11.26
C LEU A 20 -44.00 58.86 -11.27
N ALA A 21 -42.83 58.39 -11.72
CA ALA A 21 -41.79 59.17 -12.41
C ALA A 21 -40.58 58.29 -12.83
N LEU A 22 -39.74 58.79 -13.76
CA LEU A 22 -38.84 57.99 -14.59
C LEU A 22 -37.47 58.70 -14.78
N VAL A 23 -36.44 57.93 -15.21
CA VAL A 23 -35.10 58.36 -15.70
C VAL A 23 -34.11 58.91 -14.64
N THR A 24 -33.00 58.23 -14.33
CA THR A 24 -31.74 58.31 -15.09
C THR A 24 -30.75 57.22 -14.63
N GLY A 25 -29.91 56.74 -15.54
CA GLY A 25 -28.95 55.67 -15.25
C GLY A 25 -27.56 56.18 -14.84
N ALA A 26 -26.91 55.44 -13.95
CA ALA A 26 -25.47 55.46 -13.74
C ALA A 26 -24.99 54.03 -13.43
N ALA A 27 -24.14 53.47 -14.30
CA ALA A 27 -23.56 52.16 -14.07
C ALA A 27 -22.43 52.27 -13.03
N PHE A 28 -22.66 51.73 -11.83
CA PHE A 28 -21.60 51.52 -10.85
C PHE A 28 -21.17 50.05 -10.90
N ALA A 29 -19.89 49.83 -11.17
CA ALA A 29 -19.28 48.50 -11.09
C ALA A 29 -19.26 48.04 -9.63
N ALA A 30 -19.99 46.97 -9.32
CA ALA A 30 -19.93 46.34 -8.01
C ALA A 30 -18.61 45.57 -7.90
N ALA A 31 -17.68 46.09 -7.10
CA ALA A 31 -16.59 45.27 -6.58
C ALA A 31 -17.18 44.19 -5.67
N PRO A 32 -16.70 42.93 -5.72
CA PRO A 32 -17.17 41.90 -4.81
C PRO A 32 -16.79 42.28 -3.38
N LEU A 33 -17.80 42.45 -2.52
CA LEU A 33 -17.59 42.48 -1.07
C LEU A 33 -16.99 41.14 -0.67
N ALA A 34 -15.77 41.15 -0.14
CA ALA A 34 -15.19 39.97 0.48
C ALA A 34 -16.14 39.50 1.58
N ALA A 35 -16.59 38.25 1.50
CA ALA A 35 -17.41 37.66 2.54
C ALA A 35 -16.61 37.70 3.85
N ALA A 36 -17.14 38.37 4.88
CA ALA A 36 -16.55 38.32 6.20
C ALA A 36 -16.54 36.86 6.66
N ALA A 37 -15.39 36.39 7.15
CA ALA A 37 -15.28 35.03 7.69
C ALA A 37 -16.33 34.85 8.80
N PRO A 38 -17.05 33.71 8.85
CA PRO A 38 -18.01 33.46 9.91
C PRO A 38 -17.27 33.47 11.26
N THR A 39 -17.78 34.24 12.20
CA THR A 39 -17.31 34.23 13.59
C THR A 39 -17.53 32.83 14.16
N PRO A 40 -16.56 32.25 14.91
CA PRO A 40 -16.74 30.94 15.54
C PRO A 40 -18.01 30.93 16.41
N ALA A 41 -18.82 29.88 16.25
CA ALA A 41 -19.91 29.62 17.19
C ALA A 41 -19.33 29.35 18.59
N PRO A 42 -20.02 29.73 19.68
CA PRO A 42 -19.54 29.48 21.03
C PRO A 42 -19.47 27.96 21.28
N SER A 43 -18.28 27.47 21.62
CA SER A 43 -18.02 26.05 21.88
C SER A 43 -18.87 25.50 23.04
N HIS A 44 -19.51 24.35 22.84
CA HIS A 44 -20.06 23.54 23.93
C HIS A 44 -18.91 22.93 24.74
N SER A 45 -18.36 23.71 25.69
CA SER A 45 -17.05 23.48 26.32
C SER A 45 -17.07 22.68 27.62
N VAL A 46 -18.19 22.02 27.96
CA VAL A 46 -18.31 21.17 29.15
C VAL A 46 -18.49 19.72 28.72
N ALA A 47 -17.50 18.88 29.01
CA ALA A 47 -17.60 17.44 28.80
C ALA A 47 -18.67 16.83 29.72
N ASN A 48 -19.41 15.84 29.23
CA ASN A 48 -20.45 15.18 30.01
C ASN A 48 -19.85 14.42 31.21
N PRO A 49 -20.18 14.76 32.47
CA PRO A 49 -19.65 14.08 33.65
C PRO A 49 -20.20 12.65 33.84
N TYR A 50 -21.19 12.25 33.03
CA TYR A 50 -21.72 10.88 33.00
C TYR A 50 -21.17 10.05 31.85
N SER A 51 -20.36 10.59 30.92
CA SER A 51 -19.69 9.73 29.93
C SER A 51 -18.66 8.83 30.62
N PRO A 52 -18.57 7.53 30.29
CA PRO A 52 -17.48 6.66 30.75
C PRO A 52 -16.08 7.13 30.30
N ALA A 53 -16.00 8.00 29.29
CA ALA A 53 -14.79 8.69 28.84
C ALA A 53 -14.41 9.91 29.70
N ASN A 54 -15.26 10.33 30.65
CA ASN A 54 -14.96 11.48 31.50
C ASN A 54 -13.74 11.19 32.40
N GLY A 55 -12.61 11.86 32.13
CA GLY A 55 -11.33 11.58 32.78
C GLY A 55 -10.55 10.39 32.20
N HIS A 56 -11.02 9.82 31.08
CA HIS A 56 -10.47 8.64 30.42
C HIS A 56 -10.44 8.85 28.90
N ALA A 57 -9.49 9.66 28.40
CA ALA A 57 -9.46 10.10 27.00
C ALA A 57 -9.32 8.96 25.98
N TYR A 58 -8.62 7.87 26.34
CA TYR A 58 -8.48 6.63 25.57
C TYR A 58 -9.78 5.84 25.37
N ARG A 59 -10.85 6.18 26.10
CA ARG A 59 -12.18 5.59 25.91
C ARG A 59 -12.97 6.39 24.91
N HIS A 60 -12.40 6.57 23.72
CA HIS A 60 -13.16 7.07 22.57
C HIS A 60 -14.21 6.00 22.17
N GLY A 61 -15.32 6.41 21.56
CA GLY A 61 -16.42 5.50 21.15
C GLY A 61 -17.14 4.72 22.25
N VAL A 62 -16.76 4.89 23.51
CA VAL A 62 -17.06 3.92 24.58
C VAL A 62 -18.55 3.63 24.79
N VAL A 63 -19.01 2.45 24.35
CA VAL A 63 -20.40 2.01 24.48
C VAL A 63 -20.86 2.09 25.94
N PRO A 64 -21.69 3.06 26.35
CA PRO A 64 -22.11 3.16 27.73
C PRO A 64 -23.10 2.03 28.07
N THR A 65 -23.17 1.60 29.34
CA THR A 65 -24.28 0.75 29.79
C THR A 65 -25.62 1.46 29.60
N LEU A 66 -26.73 0.72 29.43
CA LEU A 66 -28.08 1.31 29.27
C LEU A 66 -28.41 2.36 30.34
N GLN A 67 -28.05 2.07 31.60
CA GLN A 67 -28.30 2.98 32.72
C GLN A 67 -27.41 4.23 32.68
N GLN A 68 -26.18 4.11 32.15
CA GLN A 68 -25.28 5.25 32.00
C GLN A 68 -25.66 6.11 30.79
N ASN A 69 -26.03 5.49 29.66
CA ASN A 69 -26.58 6.17 28.49
C ASN A 69 -27.82 7.02 28.85
N ALA A 70 -28.73 6.47 29.67
CA ALA A 70 -29.89 7.21 30.14
C ALA A 70 -29.52 8.47 30.96
N LYS A 71 -28.49 8.40 31.82
CA LYS A 71 -27.97 9.57 32.54
C LYS A 71 -27.32 10.57 31.60
N MET A 72 -26.54 10.08 30.63
CA MET A 72 -25.90 10.91 29.62
C MET A 72 -26.96 11.70 28.84
N LYS A 73 -27.93 11.01 28.21
CA LYS A 73 -29.02 11.62 27.44
C LYS A 73 -29.86 12.58 28.28
N SER A 74 -30.10 12.28 29.56
CA SER A 74 -30.76 13.19 30.49
C SER A 74 -29.93 14.44 30.84
N TRP A 75 -28.60 14.35 30.85
CA TRP A 75 -27.72 15.51 31.08
C TRP A 75 -27.66 16.41 29.85
N ALA A 76 -27.52 15.84 28.64
CA ALA A 76 -27.52 16.59 27.37
C ALA A 76 -28.81 17.41 27.23
N ALA A 77 -29.97 16.76 27.42
CA ALA A 77 -31.27 17.43 27.42
C ALA A 77 -31.39 18.56 28.46
N GLY A 78 -30.64 18.49 29.55
CA GLY A 78 -30.56 19.53 30.59
C GLY A 78 -29.55 20.65 30.34
N GLN A 79 -28.57 20.46 29.44
CA GLN A 79 -27.62 21.51 29.02
C GLN A 79 -28.11 22.33 27.82
N ALA A 80 -29.18 21.88 27.16
CA ALA A 80 -29.73 22.56 25.99
C ALA A 80 -30.28 23.96 26.32
N SER A 81 -29.50 24.99 25.96
CA SER A 81 -30.09 26.22 25.42
C SER A 81 -30.89 25.85 24.16
N PRO A 82 -31.95 26.61 23.77
CA PRO A 82 -32.83 26.23 22.66
C PRO A 82 -32.01 25.93 21.41
N ALA A 83 -31.90 24.63 21.09
CA ALA A 83 -30.92 24.14 20.15
C ALA A 83 -31.20 24.75 18.79
N ALA A 84 -30.16 25.32 18.18
CA ALA A 84 -30.14 25.37 16.72
C ALA A 84 -30.26 23.92 16.26
N THR A 85 -31.24 23.62 15.40
CA THR A 85 -31.38 22.31 14.77
C THR A 85 -30.25 22.11 13.77
N GLY A 86 -29.07 21.81 14.31
CA GLY A 86 -27.91 21.32 13.58
C GLY A 86 -27.98 19.80 13.46
N PRO A 87 -27.49 19.23 12.36
CA PRO A 87 -27.32 17.78 12.22
C PRO A 87 -26.26 17.24 13.20
N GLU A 88 -26.35 15.96 13.59
CA GLU A 88 -25.31 15.22 14.34
C GLU A 88 -24.15 14.85 13.39
N THR A 89 -23.68 15.84 12.61
CA THR A 89 -22.75 15.62 11.50
C THR A 89 -21.34 15.34 12.01
N LEU A 90 -20.87 14.12 11.73
CA LEU A 90 -19.49 13.72 11.92
C LEU A 90 -18.56 14.50 10.97
N SER A 91 -17.33 14.71 11.41
CA SER A 91 -16.28 15.42 10.69
C SER A 91 -14.95 14.71 10.83
N TYR A 92 -14.19 14.67 9.74
CA TYR A 92 -12.89 13.99 9.68
C TYR A 92 -11.83 14.67 10.58
N GLY A 93 -11.16 13.92 11.45
CA GLY A 93 -10.13 14.40 12.37
C GLY A 93 -8.79 14.74 11.69
N GLY A 94 -8.55 14.22 10.48
CA GLY A 94 -7.31 14.40 9.73
C GLY A 94 -6.44 13.14 9.64
N GLY A 95 -6.75 12.12 10.42
CA GLY A 95 -6.02 10.87 10.59
C GLY A 95 -4.83 11.00 11.55
N ILE A 96 -4.54 9.93 12.29
CA ILE A 96 -3.33 9.78 13.10
C ILE A 96 -2.33 8.96 12.29
N ASP A 97 -1.09 9.45 12.15
CA ASP A 97 -0.03 8.86 11.32
C ASP A 97 -0.44 8.53 9.86
N GLY A 98 -1.46 9.25 9.35
CA GLY A 98 -2.02 9.08 8.01
C GLY A 98 -3.14 8.03 7.91
N ILE A 99 -3.56 7.45 9.03
CA ILE A 99 -4.68 6.51 9.14
C ILE A 99 -5.91 7.26 9.65
N GLY A 100 -6.98 7.27 8.87
CA GLY A 100 -8.26 7.87 9.24
C GLY A 100 -9.39 6.84 9.32
N VAL A 101 -9.61 6.11 8.22
CA VAL A 101 -10.62 5.04 8.13
C VAL A 101 -9.97 3.74 7.70
N GLN A 102 -10.63 2.61 7.91
CA GLN A 102 -10.20 1.33 7.35
C GLN A 102 -10.66 1.20 5.87
N SER A 103 -9.93 1.87 4.96
CA SER A 103 -10.26 1.96 3.52
C SER A 103 -9.90 0.71 2.69
N GLY A 104 -9.59 -0.41 3.34
CA GLY A 104 -9.41 -1.74 2.72
C GLY A 104 -10.45 -2.78 3.17
N HIS A 105 -10.23 -4.04 2.80
CA HIS A 105 -11.04 -5.17 3.30
C HIS A 105 -10.59 -5.52 4.72
N SER A 106 -11.53 -5.53 5.66
CA SER A 106 -11.27 -5.66 7.08
C SER A 106 -10.85 -7.08 7.44
N LYS A 107 -9.71 -7.21 8.12
CA LYS A 107 -9.20 -8.47 8.68
C LYS A 107 -9.40 -8.47 10.19
N VAL A 108 -10.53 -9.01 10.63
CA VAL A 108 -10.86 -9.12 12.05
C VAL A 108 -10.19 -10.36 12.65
N TYR A 109 -9.47 -10.16 13.75
CA TYR A 109 -8.79 -11.20 14.52
C TYR A 109 -9.38 -11.27 15.92
N LEU A 110 -9.89 -12.44 16.29
CA LEU A 110 -10.48 -12.67 17.62
C LEU A 110 -9.43 -13.27 18.56
N VAL A 111 -9.10 -12.55 19.63
CA VAL A 111 -8.10 -12.94 20.63
C VAL A 111 -8.79 -13.30 21.93
N PHE A 112 -9.03 -14.59 22.16
CA PHE A 112 -9.57 -15.09 23.41
C PHE A 112 -8.47 -15.05 24.48
N TYR A 113 -8.43 -13.96 25.24
CA TYR A 113 -7.31 -13.67 26.13
C TYR A 113 -7.46 -14.41 27.47
N GLY A 114 -6.57 -15.36 27.74
CA GLY A 114 -6.31 -15.90 29.06
C GLY A 114 -6.95 -17.25 29.38
N THR A 115 -6.25 -18.05 30.19
CA THR A 115 -6.64 -19.44 30.56
C THR A 115 -8.05 -19.61 31.15
N GLN A 116 -8.71 -18.55 31.62
CA GLN A 116 -10.06 -18.64 32.20
C GLN A 116 -11.15 -19.02 31.18
N TRP A 117 -10.90 -18.87 29.87
CA TRP A 117 -11.75 -19.47 28.84
C TRP A 117 -11.80 -21.01 28.98
N GLY A 118 -10.75 -21.65 29.50
CA GLY A 118 -10.75 -23.07 29.88
C GLY A 118 -10.28 -24.00 28.75
N THR A 119 -10.96 -25.13 28.57
CA THR A 119 -10.59 -26.10 27.52
C THR A 119 -11.22 -25.69 26.20
N GLN A 120 -10.39 -25.49 25.17
CA GLN A 120 -10.83 -25.23 23.81
C GLN A 120 -11.30 -26.53 23.13
N SER A 121 -12.38 -26.42 22.36
CA SER A 121 -12.93 -27.44 21.47
C SER A 121 -13.41 -26.77 20.17
N THR A 122 -13.93 -27.54 19.22
CA THR A 122 -14.49 -27.03 17.96
C THR A 122 -15.94 -27.47 17.79
N ASN A 123 -16.84 -26.58 17.36
CA ASN A 123 -18.24 -26.91 17.07
C ASN A 123 -18.44 -27.47 15.63
N GLY A 124 -19.70 -27.70 15.23
CA GLY A 124 -20.03 -28.18 13.89
C GLY A 124 -19.79 -27.18 12.75
N SER A 125 -19.71 -25.88 13.05
CA SER A 125 -19.38 -24.79 12.09
C SER A 125 -17.87 -24.49 12.00
N GLY A 126 -17.04 -25.24 12.73
CA GLY A 126 -15.60 -25.02 12.80
C GLY A 126 -15.15 -23.94 13.80
N ASP A 127 -16.05 -23.41 14.62
CA ASP A 127 -15.72 -22.38 15.61
C ASP A 127 -14.98 -22.92 16.82
N ALA A 128 -14.03 -22.15 17.33
CA ALA A 128 -13.54 -22.31 18.69
C ALA A 128 -14.69 -22.19 19.70
N THR A 129 -14.78 -23.16 20.59
CA THR A 129 -15.70 -23.20 21.73
C THR A 129 -14.90 -23.48 23.00
N PHE A 130 -15.38 -23.03 24.15
CA PHE A 130 -14.59 -23.02 25.37
C PHE A 130 -15.40 -23.52 26.58
N SER A 131 -14.80 -24.33 27.44
CA SER A 131 -15.51 -24.90 28.60
C SER A 131 -15.93 -23.86 29.65
N GLY A 132 -15.29 -22.68 29.67
CA GLY A 132 -15.67 -21.53 30.49
C GLY A 132 -16.72 -20.61 29.87
N ASP A 133 -17.05 -20.81 28.59
CA ASP A 133 -18.06 -20.02 27.85
C ASP A 133 -19.42 -20.72 27.89
N SER A 134 -20.15 -20.52 28.99
CA SER A 134 -21.48 -21.12 29.18
C SER A 134 -22.59 -20.44 28.36
N GLN A 135 -22.33 -19.26 27.79
CA GLN A 135 -23.34 -18.47 27.04
C GLN A 135 -23.18 -18.61 25.51
N GLY A 136 -22.03 -19.08 25.02
CA GLY A 136 -21.74 -19.19 23.58
C GLY A 136 -21.18 -17.90 22.97
N ALA A 137 -20.50 -17.08 23.77
CA ALA A 137 -19.85 -15.84 23.36
C ALA A 137 -18.82 -16.06 22.22
N ALA A 138 -17.99 -17.09 22.36
CA ALA A 138 -16.94 -17.38 21.39
C ALA A 138 -17.47 -17.81 20.02
N PRO A 139 -18.35 -18.81 19.89
CA PRO A 139 -18.90 -19.19 18.59
C PRO A 139 -19.76 -18.08 17.97
N VAL A 140 -20.55 -17.31 18.76
CA VAL A 140 -21.36 -16.23 18.17
C VAL A 140 -20.50 -15.12 17.57
N ALA A 141 -19.40 -14.72 18.22
CA ALA A 141 -18.47 -13.73 17.68
C ALA A 141 -17.82 -14.19 16.36
N GLN A 142 -17.42 -15.46 16.29
CA GLN A 142 -16.84 -16.03 15.06
C GLN A 142 -17.87 -16.07 13.93
N GLU A 143 -19.07 -16.59 14.16
CA GLU A 143 -20.11 -16.66 13.13
C GLU A 143 -20.58 -15.26 12.70
N MET A 144 -20.65 -14.29 13.60
CA MET A 144 -20.95 -12.89 13.28
C MET A 144 -19.91 -12.29 12.32
N PHE A 145 -18.62 -12.31 12.65
CA PHE A 145 -17.58 -11.73 11.77
C PHE A 145 -17.31 -12.54 10.49
N LYS A 146 -17.62 -13.84 10.46
CA LYS A 146 -17.73 -14.59 9.19
C LYS A 146 -18.94 -14.13 8.36
N GLY A 147 -19.99 -13.66 9.03
CA GLY A 147 -21.28 -13.28 8.46
C GLY A 147 -21.31 -11.89 7.81
N ILE A 148 -20.59 -10.91 8.35
CA ILE A 148 -20.57 -9.53 7.83
C ILE A 148 -20.27 -9.53 6.32
N GLY A 149 -21.04 -8.76 5.55
CA GLY A 149 -20.92 -8.69 4.10
C GLY A 149 -21.26 -9.99 3.35
N THR A 150 -21.83 -10.99 4.02
CA THR A 150 -22.39 -12.21 3.41
C THR A 150 -23.91 -12.21 3.55
N GLY A 151 -24.62 -12.83 2.59
CA GLY A 151 -26.08 -12.84 2.58
C GLY A 151 -26.75 -11.56 2.02
N ASN A 152 -25.97 -10.57 1.58
CA ASN A 152 -26.43 -9.27 1.08
C ASN A 152 -27.13 -8.41 2.15
N GLU A 153 -26.65 -8.48 3.39
CA GLU A 153 -27.02 -7.52 4.42
C GLU A 153 -26.59 -6.09 4.01
N LEU A 154 -27.36 -5.10 4.46
CA LEU A 154 -27.11 -3.68 4.17
C LEU A 154 -26.88 -2.89 5.46
N TRP A 155 -26.52 -3.56 6.55
CA TRP A 155 -26.18 -2.95 7.81
C TRP A 155 -24.74 -2.41 7.73
N SER A 156 -23.76 -3.25 7.40
CA SER A 156 -22.36 -2.82 7.20
C SER A 156 -22.15 -1.88 6.01
N ALA A 157 -23.17 -1.70 5.17
CA ALA A 157 -23.14 -0.78 4.05
C ALA A 157 -23.11 0.70 4.47
N ASP A 158 -23.51 1.07 5.71
CA ASP A 158 -23.44 2.46 6.16
C ASP A 158 -22.00 2.99 6.13
N LEU A 159 -21.03 2.11 6.39
CA LEU A 159 -19.61 2.45 6.40
C LEU A 159 -19.11 2.98 5.06
N THR A 160 -19.75 2.59 3.95
CA THR A 160 -19.31 2.96 2.59
C THR A 160 -19.39 4.45 2.28
N GLN A 161 -19.98 5.26 3.15
CA GLN A 161 -19.97 6.72 3.05
C GLN A 161 -18.69 7.38 3.58
N TRP A 162 -17.95 6.70 4.46
CA TRP A 162 -16.75 7.25 5.11
C TRP A 162 -15.50 7.04 4.26
N CYS A 163 -14.53 7.93 4.43
CA CYS A 163 -13.32 7.94 3.60
C CYS A 163 -12.12 8.60 4.30
N ASP A 164 -10.92 8.32 3.80
CA ASP A 164 -9.70 9.04 4.15
C ASP A 164 -8.81 9.33 2.92
N GLY A 165 -7.56 9.69 3.18
CA GLY A 165 -6.54 9.93 2.18
C GLY A 165 -6.29 11.42 1.88
N PRO A 166 -5.34 11.71 0.96
CA PRO A 166 -4.75 13.04 0.80
C PRO A 166 -5.70 14.12 0.26
N ASN A 167 -6.92 13.74 -0.14
CA ASN A 167 -7.96 14.63 -0.65
C ASN A 167 -8.98 15.02 0.44
N VAL A 168 -8.96 14.37 1.60
CA VAL A 168 -9.90 14.61 2.71
C VAL A 168 -9.24 15.55 3.73
N SER A 169 -9.77 16.76 3.86
CA SER A 169 -9.28 17.74 4.83
C SER A 169 -9.81 17.46 6.23
N ALA A 170 -9.02 17.72 7.27
CA ALA A 170 -9.53 17.78 8.64
C ALA A 170 -10.70 18.80 8.73
N GLY A 171 -11.75 18.45 9.46
CA GLY A 171 -13.03 19.17 9.52
C GLY A 171 -13.95 18.97 8.31
N ALA A 172 -13.61 18.10 7.33
CA ALA A 172 -14.52 17.74 6.25
C ALA A 172 -15.73 16.96 6.80
N THR A 173 -16.94 17.33 6.37
CA THR A 173 -18.21 16.68 6.75
C THR A 173 -18.80 15.79 5.65
N SER A 174 -18.12 15.71 4.50
CA SER A 174 -18.48 14.83 3.39
C SER A 174 -17.24 14.44 2.58
N CYS A 175 -17.31 13.30 1.91
CA CYS A 175 -16.21 12.72 1.16
C CYS A 175 -16.16 13.21 -0.30
N PRO A 176 -15.00 13.70 -0.80
CA PRO A 176 -14.84 13.98 -2.22
C PRO A 176 -14.77 12.66 -3.01
N SER A 177 -15.24 12.66 -4.26
CA SER A 177 -15.37 11.45 -5.10
C SER A 177 -14.05 10.77 -5.51
N ASN A 178 -12.91 11.33 -5.08
CA ASN A 178 -11.56 10.79 -5.28
C ASN A 178 -10.83 10.55 -3.93
N ALA A 179 -11.56 10.42 -2.83
CA ALA A 179 -11.04 9.92 -1.56
C ALA A 179 -10.89 8.37 -1.59
N ASN A 180 -10.24 7.83 -0.56
CA ASN A 180 -10.21 6.39 -0.30
C ASN A 180 -11.41 6.04 0.57
N PHE A 181 -12.47 5.48 0.00
CA PHE A 181 -13.67 5.09 0.75
C PHE A 181 -13.52 3.72 1.40
N ILE A 182 -14.26 3.49 2.50
CA ILE A 182 -14.44 2.14 3.04
C ILE A 182 -15.20 1.29 1.99
N PRO A 183 -14.69 0.12 1.58
CA PRO A 183 -15.42 -0.76 0.68
C PRO A 183 -16.53 -1.51 1.44
N TYR A 184 -17.59 -1.92 0.73
CA TYR A 184 -18.55 -2.87 1.29
C TYR A 184 -17.88 -4.24 1.47
N GLN A 185 -17.98 -4.79 2.68
CA GLN A 185 -17.09 -5.83 3.22
C GLN A 185 -17.45 -7.26 2.76
N SER A 186 -17.62 -7.42 1.45
CA SER A 186 -18.16 -8.63 0.80
C SER A 186 -17.37 -9.90 1.13
N GLY A 187 -18.04 -10.94 1.62
CA GLY A 187 -17.43 -12.28 1.75
C GLY A 187 -16.88 -12.64 3.13
N GLY A 188 -17.17 -11.85 4.17
CA GLY A 188 -16.74 -12.10 5.55
C GLY A 188 -15.45 -11.37 5.92
N VAL A 189 -15.32 -10.98 7.19
CA VAL A 189 -14.18 -10.21 7.70
C VAL A 189 -13.33 -10.98 8.71
N LEU A 190 -13.84 -12.08 9.29
CA LEU A 190 -13.05 -12.93 10.20
C LEU A 190 -11.84 -13.54 9.48
N SER A 191 -10.65 -13.11 9.87
CA SER A 191 -9.36 -13.54 9.30
C SER A 191 -8.54 -14.45 10.21
N GLY A 192 -8.86 -14.51 11.51
CA GLY A 192 -8.18 -15.44 12.41
C GLY A 192 -8.77 -15.48 13.81
N VAL A 193 -8.48 -16.57 14.51
CA VAL A 193 -8.88 -16.83 15.90
C VAL A 193 -7.68 -17.36 16.66
N TRP A 194 -7.35 -16.74 17.80
CA TRP A 194 -6.28 -17.17 18.69
C TRP A 194 -6.80 -17.28 20.12
N TYR A 195 -6.44 -18.39 20.77
CA TYR A 195 -6.60 -18.56 22.21
C TYR A 195 -5.23 -18.33 22.87
N ASP A 196 -4.99 -17.16 23.48
CA ASP A 196 -3.80 -16.99 24.33
C ASP A 196 -4.04 -17.66 25.68
N ASN A 197 -3.64 -18.92 25.76
CA ASN A 197 -3.64 -19.71 26.98
C ASN A 197 -2.27 -19.73 27.69
N SER A 198 -1.34 -18.85 27.33
CA SER A 198 -0.01 -18.78 27.94
C SER A 198 -0.03 -18.32 29.40
N ALA A 199 -1.03 -17.54 29.78
CA ALA A 199 -1.25 -17.04 31.14
C ALA A 199 -2.75 -16.84 31.43
N ALA A 200 -3.09 -16.49 32.67
CA ALA A 200 -4.41 -15.95 32.97
C ALA A 200 -4.51 -14.49 32.52
N SER A 201 -5.64 -14.09 31.93
CA SER A 201 -5.92 -12.68 31.65
C SER A 201 -6.10 -11.93 32.99
N PRO A 202 -5.55 -10.71 33.15
CA PRO A 202 -5.68 -9.96 34.38
C PRO A 202 -7.15 -9.74 34.77
N SER A 203 -7.48 -9.90 36.06
CA SER A 203 -8.86 -9.73 36.56
C SER A 203 -9.43 -8.33 36.32
N ALA A 204 -8.58 -7.33 36.13
CA ALA A 204 -8.91 -6.00 35.65
C ALA A 204 -7.75 -5.47 34.78
N ALA A 205 -7.63 -6.01 33.56
CA ALA A 205 -6.60 -5.61 32.60
C ALA A 205 -6.70 -4.11 32.29
N SER A 206 -5.59 -3.38 32.34
CA SER A 206 -5.57 -1.97 31.93
C SER A 206 -5.57 -1.84 30.40
N GLY A 207 -5.93 -0.67 29.87
CA GLY A 207 -5.84 -0.39 28.43
C GLY A 207 -4.46 -0.74 27.82
N HIS A 208 -3.37 -0.39 28.51
CA HIS A 208 -2.01 -0.80 28.11
C HIS A 208 -1.84 -2.32 28.03
N GLN A 209 -2.40 -3.10 28.97
CA GLN A 209 -2.30 -4.56 28.95
C GLN A 209 -3.09 -5.18 27.78
N LEU A 210 -4.22 -4.57 27.41
CA LEU A 210 -5.01 -4.97 26.24
C LEU A 210 -4.26 -4.63 24.93
N GLY A 211 -3.68 -3.44 24.82
CA GLY A 211 -2.84 -3.06 23.67
C GLY A 211 -1.58 -3.92 23.52
N VAL A 212 -0.95 -4.33 24.64
CA VAL A 212 0.16 -5.30 24.64
C VAL A 212 -0.31 -6.64 24.05
N GLU A 213 -1.52 -7.09 24.40
CA GLU A 213 -2.09 -8.32 23.87
C GLU A 213 -2.40 -8.21 22.36
N ALA A 214 -2.91 -7.07 21.90
CA ALA A 214 -3.13 -6.80 20.48
C ALA A 214 -1.82 -6.84 19.67
N VAL A 215 -0.73 -6.21 20.17
CA VAL A 215 0.58 -6.23 19.50
C VAL A 215 1.19 -7.65 19.46
N LYS A 216 0.97 -8.48 20.49
CA LYS A 216 1.31 -9.91 20.42
C LYS A 216 0.47 -10.63 19.36
N ALA A 217 -0.84 -10.38 19.32
CA ALA A 217 -1.75 -11.03 18.38
C ALA A 217 -1.37 -10.71 16.93
N ALA A 218 -1.00 -9.46 16.62
CA ALA A 218 -0.45 -9.09 15.32
C ALA A 218 0.79 -9.94 14.95
N SER A 219 1.68 -10.17 15.91
CA SER A 219 2.84 -11.06 15.71
C SER A 219 2.44 -12.53 15.55
N HIS A 220 1.44 -13.02 16.31
CA HIS A 220 0.91 -14.38 16.23
C HIS A 220 0.32 -14.70 14.86
N PHE A 221 -0.49 -13.80 14.31
CA PHE A 221 -1.10 -13.95 12.98
C PHE A 221 -0.16 -13.62 11.81
N GLY A 222 1.11 -13.27 12.09
CA GLY A 222 2.11 -12.98 11.07
C GLY A 222 2.06 -11.56 10.49
N ASN A 223 1.21 -10.68 11.03
CA ASN A 223 1.07 -9.27 10.64
C ASN A 223 2.24 -8.43 11.20
N THR A 224 3.42 -8.71 10.65
CA THR A 224 4.74 -8.25 11.14
C THR A 224 5.20 -6.92 10.56
N THR A 225 4.30 -6.16 9.92
CA THR A 225 4.60 -4.85 9.30
C THR A 225 3.40 -3.92 9.38
N ALA A 226 3.63 -2.60 9.34
CA ALA A 226 2.57 -1.58 9.32
C ALA A 226 1.56 -1.81 8.17
N ALA A 227 2.06 -2.18 6.99
CA ALA A 227 1.20 -2.49 5.84
C ALA A 227 0.32 -3.73 6.05
N ALA A 228 0.76 -4.71 6.85
CA ALA A 228 -0.07 -5.87 7.20
C ALA A 228 -1.18 -5.49 8.20
N ASN A 229 -0.90 -4.56 9.12
CA ASN A 229 -1.83 -4.08 10.13
C ASN A 229 -2.77 -2.95 9.68
N ARG A 230 -2.49 -2.27 8.55
CA ARG A 230 -3.32 -1.17 8.03
C ARG A 230 -4.81 -1.50 7.93
N ASP A 231 -5.13 -2.75 7.59
CA ASP A 231 -6.50 -3.26 7.53
C ASP A 231 -6.73 -4.43 8.51
N ALA A 232 -6.03 -4.46 9.65
CA ALA A 232 -6.22 -5.47 10.70
C ALA A 232 -6.86 -4.86 11.95
N TYR A 233 -7.79 -5.60 12.55
CA TYR A 233 -8.46 -5.23 13.79
C TYR A 233 -8.40 -6.38 14.79
N TYR A 234 -7.96 -6.12 16.02
CA TYR A 234 -7.73 -7.13 17.05
C TYR A 234 -8.74 -6.99 18.19
N VAL A 235 -9.78 -7.82 18.20
CA VAL A 235 -10.78 -7.83 19.27
C VAL A 235 -10.22 -8.64 20.44
N ILE A 236 -9.95 -7.98 21.58
CA ILE A 236 -9.39 -8.63 22.77
C ILE A 236 -10.55 -9.08 23.67
N LEU A 237 -10.94 -10.35 23.53
CA LEU A 237 -12.10 -10.93 24.21
C LEU A 237 -11.71 -11.43 25.60
N SER A 238 -12.20 -10.74 26.63
CA SER A 238 -11.94 -11.08 28.02
C SER A 238 -12.92 -12.14 28.54
N PRO A 239 -12.45 -13.11 29.35
CA PRO A 239 -13.25 -14.24 29.80
C PRO A 239 -14.24 -13.87 30.91
N HIS A 240 -15.28 -14.70 31.06
CA HIS A 240 -16.26 -14.62 32.14
C HIS A 240 -15.62 -14.39 33.52
N GLY A 241 -16.21 -13.47 34.30
CA GLY A 241 -15.78 -13.12 35.66
C GLY A 241 -14.60 -12.16 35.75
N THR A 242 -14.07 -11.66 34.63
CA THR A 242 -13.09 -10.56 34.61
C THR A 242 -13.77 -9.19 34.56
N ASN A 243 -13.01 -8.12 34.81
CA ASN A 243 -13.45 -6.74 34.76
C ASN A 243 -12.41 -5.85 34.03
N PRO A 244 -12.07 -6.16 32.76
CA PRO A 244 -11.08 -5.41 31.99
C PRO A 244 -11.46 -3.92 31.97
N ASP A 245 -10.46 -3.11 32.25
CA ASP A 245 -10.50 -1.65 32.42
C ASP A 245 -11.73 -1.13 33.23
N ASN A 246 -12.18 -1.94 34.20
CA ASN A 246 -13.27 -1.64 35.12
C ASN A 246 -14.65 -1.39 34.46
N TYR A 247 -14.97 -2.08 33.36
CA TYR A 247 -16.21 -1.90 32.59
C TYR A 247 -17.53 -2.01 33.39
N GLN A 248 -17.58 -2.89 34.39
CA GLN A 248 -18.83 -3.25 35.07
C GLN A 248 -19.59 -2.03 35.63
N ASN A 249 -20.84 -1.88 35.19
CA ASN A 249 -21.75 -0.76 35.53
C ASN A 249 -21.36 0.62 34.96
N GLN A 250 -20.39 0.70 34.06
CA GLN A 250 -19.99 1.94 33.38
C GLN A 250 -20.28 1.83 31.87
N TYR A 251 -19.57 0.93 31.21
CA TYR A 251 -19.58 0.74 29.76
C TYR A 251 -19.62 -0.76 29.39
N CYS A 252 -19.66 -1.06 28.10
CA CYS A 252 -19.82 -2.40 27.57
C CYS A 252 -18.65 -2.82 26.67
N ALA A 253 -18.10 -1.91 25.87
CA ALA A 253 -16.85 -2.09 25.13
C ALA A 253 -16.20 -0.71 24.87
N TRP A 254 -15.01 -0.70 24.27
CA TRP A 254 -14.39 0.46 23.61
C TRP A 254 -13.27 -0.02 22.66
N HIS A 255 -12.92 0.78 21.66
CA HIS A 255 -11.79 0.53 20.76
C HIS A 255 -10.76 1.67 20.82
N ASP A 256 -9.52 1.36 20.44
CA ASP A 256 -8.37 2.27 20.46
C ASP A 256 -7.23 1.70 19.60
N TYR A 257 -6.10 2.37 19.54
CA TYR A 257 -4.87 1.90 18.90
C TYR A 257 -3.70 1.88 19.87
N ASN A 258 -2.70 1.02 19.63
CA ASN A 258 -1.56 0.85 20.55
C ASN A 258 -0.76 2.15 20.80
N GLY A 259 -0.88 3.15 19.92
CA GLY A 259 -0.13 4.40 20.00
C GLY A 259 -0.72 5.43 20.95
N ASP A 260 -1.96 5.28 21.45
CA ASP A 260 -2.51 6.29 22.35
C ASP A 260 -1.73 6.37 23.67
N SER A 261 -1.20 7.57 23.91
CA SER A 261 -0.49 7.91 25.13
C SER A 261 -1.37 8.00 26.37
N THR A 262 -2.70 8.11 26.23
CA THR A 262 -3.62 8.31 27.34
C THR A 262 -4.21 7.01 27.92
N LEU A 263 -4.05 5.88 27.23
CA LEU A 263 -4.36 4.52 27.70
C LEU A 263 -4.01 4.32 29.18
N THR A 264 -4.83 3.57 29.94
CA THR A 264 -4.47 3.22 31.33
C THR A 264 -3.18 2.38 31.35
N GLY A 265 -2.05 3.01 31.72
CA GLY A 265 -0.70 2.44 31.67
C GLY A 265 0.22 3.04 30.58
N GLY A 266 -0.31 3.92 29.73
CA GLY A 266 0.37 4.60 28.62
C GLY A 266 0.38 3.78 27.33
N ALA A 267 0.86 4.40 26.25
CA ALA A 267 1.01 3.78 24.94
C ALA A 267 1.85 2.49 24.97
N VAL A 268 1.60 1.62 23.99
CA VAL A 268 2.27 0.35 23.79
C VAL A 268 3.20 0.45 22.58
N SER A 269 4.50 0.27 22.80
CA SER A 269 5.48 0.29 21.71
C SER A 269 5.27 -0.90 20.78
N SER A 270 5.17 -0.62 19.48
CA SER A 270 5.01 -1.61 18.41
C SER A 270 6.14 -1.48 17.39
N THR A 271 6.69 -2.62 16.95
CA THR A 271 7.61 -2.68 15.80
C THR A 271 6.88 -2.95 14.48
N VAL A 272 5.56 -3.16 14.54
CA VAL A 272 4.72 -3.59 13.40
C VAL A 272 3.76 -2.49 12.93
N GLY A 273 4.06 -1.23 13.26
CA GLY A 273 3.20 -0.07 13.03
C GLY A 273 2.04 0.00 14.00
N ASP A 274 1.04 0.79 13.65
CA ASP A 274 -0.20 0.91 14.43
C ASP A 274 -1.01 -0.38 14.38
N VAL A 275 -1.67 -0.66 15.49
CA VAL A 275 -2.45 -1.86 15.78
C VAL A 275 -3.75 -1.39 16.43
N ALA A 276 -4.81 -1.33 15.63
CA ALA A 276 -6.16 -1.03 16.09
C ALA A 276 -6.76 -2.25 16.81
N PHE A 277 -7.33 -2.03 17.99
CA PHE A 277 -7.82 -3.10 18.86
C PHE A 277 -9.06 -2.66 19.64
N SER A 278 -9.76 -3.60 20.24
CA SER A 278 -10.84 -3.29 21.18
C SER A 278 -10.78 -4.10 22.47
N ASN A 279 -11.27 -3.47 23.53
CA ASN A 279 -11.65 -4.12 24.77
C ASN A 279 -13.05 -4.71 24.60
N GLN A 280 -13.16 -6.03 24.46
CA GLN A 280 -14.43 -6.73 24.49
C GLN A 280 -14.58 -7.55 25.79
N PRO A 281 -15.17 -6.96 26.85
CA PRO A 281 -15.60 -7.69 28.03
C PRO A 281 -16.65 -8.76 27.74
N TYR A 282 -16.79 -9.72 28.67
CA TYR A 282 -17.89 -10.69 28.64
C TYR A 282 -19.20 -9.99 29.06
N ASN A 283 -19.88 -9.33 28.11
CA ASN A 283 -21.02 -8.43 28.41
C ASN A 283 -22.15 -9.07 29.20
N MET A 284 -22.35 -10.37 29.06
CA MET A 284 -23.38 -11.15 29.75
C MET A 284 -23.26 -11.05 31.28
N ASP A 285 -22.07 -10.76 31.82
CA ASP A 285 -21.86 -10.55 33.26
C ASP A 285 -22.47 -9.23 33.77
N SER A 286 -22.65 -8.24 32.88
CA SER A 286 -23.41 -7.01 33.17
C SER A 286 -24.92 -7.17 32.94
N GLY A 287 -25.37 -8.33 32.47
CA GLY A 287 -26.77 -8.63 32.19
C GLY A 287 -27.42 -7.57 31.30
N ALA A 288 -28.65 -7.16 31.64
CA ALA A 288 -29.39 -6.15 30.90
C ALA A 288 -28.65 -4.80 30.81
N GLY A 289 -27.68 -4.50 31.68
CA GLY A 289 -26.87 -3.28 31.58
C GLY A 289 -26.07 -3.17 30.28
N CYS A 290 -25.64 -4.31 29.74
CA CYS A 290 -25.04 -4.43 28.41
C CYS A 290 -25.93 -5.30 27.50
N GLY A 291 -27.21 -4.95 27.40
CA GLY A 291 -28.08 -5.39 26.31
C GLY A 291 -28.54 -6.85 26.33
N VAL A 292 -28.33 -7.63 27.38
CA VAL A 292 -28.93 -8.98 27.49
C VAL A 292 -30.47 -8.87 27.43
N GLY A 293 -31.06 -9.44 26.38
CA GLY A 293 -32.50 -9.38 26.09
C GLY A 293 -33.00 -8.04 25.54
N PHE A 294 -32.14 -7.26 24.86
CA PHE A 294 -32.51 -5.97 24.30
C PHE A 294 -33.42 -6.07 23.07
N ILE A 295 -33.27 -7.12 22.26
CA ILE A 295 -34.05 -7.35 21.02
C ILE A 295 -34.91 -8.61 21.16
N ASN A 296 -34.32 -9.69 21.66
CA ASN A 296 -34.87 -11.04 21.68
C ASN A 296 -35.26 -11.48 23.09
N SER A 297 -36.16 -12.46 23.19
CA SER A 297 -36.63 -13.00 24.47
C SER A 297 -36.72 -14.54 24.42
N PRO A 298 -35.77 -15.27 25.02
CA PRO A 298 -34.52 -14.79 25.61
C PRO A 298 -33.51 -14.33 24.55
N GLY A 299 -32.81 -13.22 24.82
CA GLY A 299 -31.77 -12.64 23.96
C GLY A 299 -30.42 -12.59 24.65
N THR A 300 -29.91 -13.74 25.10
CA THR A 300 -28.78 -13.78 26.05
C THR A 300 -27.47 -13.22 25.51
N LEU A 301 -27.32 -13.17 24.19
CA LEU A 301 -26.14 -12.66 23.48
C LEU A 301 -26.41 -11.33 22.75
N ASP A 302 -27.63 -10.76 22.86
CA ASP A 302 -28.04 -9.61 22.06
C ASP A 302 -27.04 -8.45 22.15
N GLY A 303 -26.82 -7.96 23.37
CA GLY A 303 -25.87 -6.89 23.64
C GLY A 303 -24.39 -7.26 23.47
N TYR A 304 -24.06 -8.52 23.20
CA TYR A 304 -22.68 -8.95 22.92
C TYR A 304 -22.38 -8.88 21.42
N THR A 305 -23.32 -9.27 20.55
CA THR A 305 -23.17 -9.01 19.11
C THR A 305 -23.28 -7.52 18.83
N MET A 306 -24.23 -6.82 19.46
CA MET A 306 -24.39 -5.37 19.30
C MET A 306 -23.12 -4.58 19.66
N THR A 307 -22.39 -4.94 20.72
CA THR A 307 -21.14 -4.26 21.10
C THR A 307 -20.00 -4.61 20.16
N LEU A 308 -19.85 -5.88 19.77
CA LEU A 308 -18.90 -6.28 18.74
C LEU A 308 -19.13 -5.52 17.42
N GLY A 309 -20.39 -5.31 17.04
CA GLY A 309 -20.78 -4.61 15.82
C GLY A 309 -20.60 -3.10 15.89
N HIS A 310 -20.84 -2.52 17.07
CA HIS A 310 -20.61 -1.11 17.40
C HIS A 310 -19.12 -0.77 17.29
N GLU A 311 -18.26 -1.42 18.07
CA GLU A 311 -16.82 -1.16 18.09
C GLU A 311 -16.15 -1.43 16.74
N TRP A 312 -16.70 -2.37 15.96
CA TRP A 312 -16.26 -2.60 14.59
C TRP A 312 -16.68 -1.46 13.64
N HIS A 313 -17.92 -0.97 13.71
CA HIS A 313 -18.36 0.17 12.90
C HIS A 313 -17.56 1.44 13.21
N GLU A 314 -17.25 1.68 14.48
CA GLU A 314 -16.49 2.85 14.90
C GLU A 314 -15.05 2.75 14.42
N MET A 315 -14.34 1.66 14.74
CA MET A 315 -12.97 1.43 14.27
C MET A 315 -12.84 1.44 12.74
N MET A 316 -13.86 0.99 11.99
CA MET A 316 -13.86 1.11 10.54
C MET A 316 -13.86 2.60 10.11
N SER A 317 -14.56 3.48 10.83
CA SER A 317 -14.70 4.92 10.55
C SER A 317 -13.70 5.86 11.26
N ASP A 318 -13.05 5.38 12.33
CA ASP A 318 -11.99 6.03 13.09
C ASP A 318 -11.01 4.98 13.64
N GLN A 319 -10.09 4.52 12.80
CA GLN A 319 -9.24 3.37 13.15
C GLN A 319 -8.21 3.68 14.26
N ASN A 320 -7.80 4.95 14.37
CA ASN A 320 -6.89 5.45 15.39
C ASN A 320 -7.56 6.69 16.05
N PRO A 321 -8.40 6.50 17.09
CA PRO A 321 -9.19 7.60 17.63
C PRO A 321 -8.37 8.76 18.20
N ALA A 322 -8.77 10.03 18.05
CA ALA A 322 -9.93 10.56 17.32
C ALA A 322 -9.52 11.09 15.93
N GLY A 323 -8.93 10.23 15.08
CA GLY A 323 -8.33 10.61 13.80
C GLY A 323 -9.32 10.62 12.62
N GLY A 324 -10.32 9.76 12.65
CA GLY A 324 -11.35 9.54 11.64
C GLY A 324 -12.59 10.39 11.85
N TRP A 325 -13.78 9.80 11.71
CA TRP A 325 -15.04 10.54 11.60
C TRP A 325 -15.77 10.69 12.93
N THR A 326 -15.70 11.88 13.53
CA THR A 326 -16.22 12.16 14.88
C THR A 326 -17.09 13.41 14.92
N ASN A 327 -18.11 13.45 15.78
CA ASN A 327 -18.96 14.62 15.98
C ASN A 327 -18.20 15.72 16.74
N GLN A 328 -17.61 16.66 16.00
CA GLN A 328 -16.92 17.82 16.57
C GLN A 328 -17.85 19.04 16.76
N THR A 329 -19.11 18.95 16.31
CA THR A 329 -20.05 20.09 16.23
C THR A 329 -21.52 19.66 16.43
N GLY A 330 -21.89 19.20 17.62
CA GLY A 330 -23.24 18.68 17.87
C GLY A 330 -23.75 18.76 19.31
N SER A 331 -25.04 18.46 19.48
CA SER A 331 -25.82 18.65 20.72
C SER A 331 -25.97 17.41 21.61
N SER A 332 -25.49 16.25 21.16
CA SER A 332 -25.36 15.02 21.94
C SER A 332 -24.13 15.13 22.86
N TYR A 333 -22.93 14.75 22.38
CA TYR A 333 -21.63 15.07 23.00
C TYR A 333 -20.59 15.42 21.94
N ASN A 334 -19.61 16.26 22.30
CA ASN A 334 -18.43 16.47 21.47
C ASN A 334 -17.53 15.23 21.54
N GLY A 335 -17.18 14.65 20.39
CA GLY A 335 -16.33 13.45 20.26
C GLY A 335 -17.08 12.12 20.11
N GLN A 336 -18.39 12.11 19.85
CA GLN A 336 -19.10 10.85 19.53
C GLN A 336 -18.68 10.31 18.15
N GLU A 337 -18.62 9.00 18.01
CA GLU A 337 -18.41 8.29 16.74
C GLU A 337 -19.74 7.83 16.12
N ASN A 338 -19.68 7.11 14.99
CA ASN A 338 -20.88 6.80 14.20
C ASN A 338 -21.88 5.91 14.96
N SER A 339 -21.42 4.91 15.70
CA SER A 339 -22.33 4.02 16.44
C SER A 339 -22.79 4.64 17.77
N ASP A 340 -21.95 5.49 18.37
CA ASP A 340 -22.18 6.18 19.64
C ASP A 340 -23.42 7.10 19.62
N GLU A 341 -23.65 7.87 18.54
CA GLU A 341 -24.86 8.68 18.34
C GLU A 341 -26.15 7.82 18.36
N CYS A 342 -26.04 6.59 17.86
CA CYS A 342 -27.13 5.64 17.70
C CYS A 342 -27.25 4.63 18.84
N ALA A 343 -26.41 4.77 19.88
CA ALA A 343 -26.30 3.83 20.99
C ALA A 343 -27.64 3.61 21.70
N TRP A 344 -28.06 2.34 21.73
CA TRP A 344 -29.23 1.83 22.44
C TRP A 344 -30.59 2.45 22.04
N ILE A 345 -30.79 2.75 20.76
CA ILE A 345 -32.14 3.06 20.25
C ILE A 345 -32.97 1.76 20.23
N ASN A 346 -34.12 1.78 20.91
CA ASN A 346 -34.99 0.61 21.08
C ASN A 346 -35.45 0.01 19.73
N PRO A 347 -35.56 -1.33 19.62
CA PRO A 347 -36.12 -1.98 18.44
C PRO A 347 -37.52 -1.46 18.06
N GLY A 348 -37.74 -1.34 16.75
CA GLY A 348 -39.00 -0.81 16.19
C GLY A 348 -39.15 0.72 16.26
N GLN A 349 -38.16 1.45 16.78
CA GLN A 349 -38.03 2.90 16.55
C GLN A 349 -37.27 3.18 15.24
N ALA A 350 -37.36 4.42 14.73
CA ALA A 350 -36.49 4.86 13.64
C ALA A 350 -35.03 4.86 14.11
N GLY A 351 -34.13 4.24 13.34
CA GLY A 351 -32.73 4.01 13.76
C GLY A 351 -32.57 3.01 14.92
N GLY A 352 -33.62 2.26 15.27
CA GLY A 352 -33.58 1.27 16.33
C GLY A 352 -32.79 0.01 15.98
N ALA A 353 -32.24 -0.63 17.01
CA ALA A 353 -31.56 -1.92 16.90
C ALA A 353 -32.47 -3.00 16.31
N ALA A 354 -31.89 -3.95 15.57
CA ALA A 354 -32.62 -5.02 14.91
C ALA A 354 -31.80 -6.32 14.80
N ASN A 355 -32.50 -7.40 14.46
CA ASN A 355 -31.87 -8.65 14.07
C ASN A 355 -31.44 -8.58 12.59
N ILE A 356 -30.14 -8.55 12.33
CA ILE A 356 -29.54 -8.53 10.99
C ILE A 356 -29.29 -9.96 10.52
N THR A 357 -29.76 -10.31 9.32
CA THR A 357 -29.54 -11.63 8.73
C THR A 357 -28.32 -11.61 7.83
N MET A 358 -27.32 -12.39 8.21
CA MET A 358 -26.05 -12.59 7.51
C MET A 358 -26.01 -14.01 6.91
N GLY A 359 -24.98 -14.36 6.14
CA GLY A 359 -24.85 -15.69 5.53
C GLY A 359 -24.63 -16.84 6.52
N THR A 360 -24.13 -16.56 7.73
CA THR A 360 -23.87 -17.51 8.82
C THR A 360 -24.99 -17.61 9.85
N GLY A 361 -25.88 -16.62 9.94
CA GLY A 361 -26.89 -16.56 10.99
C GLY A 361 -27.63 -15.24 11.06
N THR A 362 -28.29 -15.02 12.19
CA THR A 362 -28.99 -13.77 12.50
C THR A 362 -28.47 -13.24 13.82
N PHE A 363 -27.99 -12.00 13.82
CA PHE A 363 -27.29 -11.38 14.95
C PHE A 363 -28.03 -10.10 15.36
N ALA A 364 -28.01 -9.77 16.66
CA ALA A 364 -28.60 -8.54 17.16
C ALA A 364 -27.59 -7.41 16.97
N GLU A 365 -27.96 -6.39 16.20
CA GLU A 365 -27.10 -5.23 15.92
C GLU A 365 -27.83 -3.92 16.19
N GLN A 366 -27.06 -2.86 16.44
CA GLN A 366 -27.58 -1.50 16.45
C GLN A 366 -27.33 -0.78 15.11
N ALA A 367 -28.02 0.35 14.92
CA ALA A 367 -27.72 1.26 13.83
C ALA A 367 -26.41 2.02 14.08
N SER A 368 -25.83 2.55 13.00
CA SER A 368 -24.79 3.59 13.05
C SER A 368 -25.33 4.87 12.41
N TRP A 369 -24.70 6.00 12.71
CA TRP A 369 -25.04 7.30 12.15
C TRP A 369 -24.62 7.39 10.69
N SER A 370 -25.37 8.19 9.93
CA SER A 370 -25.17 8.37 8.50
C SER A 370 -25.24 9.87 8.17
N ASN A 371 -24.11 10.47 7.79
CA ASN A 371 -24.04 11.88 7.41
C ASN A 371 -24.83 12.20 6.13
N ASP A 372 -24.89 11.27 5.18
CA ASP A 372 -25.55 11.47 3.89
C ASP A 372 -27.09 11.50 3.97
N THR A 373 -27.67 10.71 4.88
CA THR A 373 -29.11 10.66 5.17
C THR A 373 -29.50 11.45 6.42
N ASN A 374 -28.52 11.88 7.22
CA ASN A 374 -28.68 12.59 8.49
C ASN A 374 -29.60 11.84 9.47
N ALA A 375 -29.31 10.56 9.69
CA ALA A 375 -30.06 9.69 10.58
C ALA A 375 -29.24 8.46 11.01
N CYS A 376 -29.65 7.84 12.11
CA CYS A 376 -29.26 6.47 12.46
C CYS A 376 -29.85 5.46 11.46
N ALA A 377 -28.98 4.72 10.78
CA ALA A 377 -29.32 3.72 9.77
C ALA A 377 -29.02 2.30 10.29
N ILE A 378 -30.06 1.49 10.46
CA ILE A 378 -29.93 0.03 10.69
C ILE A 378 -29.77 -0.74 9.37
N SER A 379 -29.97 -0.04 8.25
CA SER A 379 -29.73 -0.50 6.89
C SER A 379 -29.53 0.72 6.00
N HIS A 380 -28.53 0.69 5.13
CA HIS A 380 -28.08 1.82 4.31
C HIS A 380 -27.75 1.34 2.86
N PRO A 381 -28.04 2.13 1.81
CA PRO A 381 -27.63 1.78 0.45
C PRO A 381 -26.13 1.95 0.27
N ILE A 382 -25.44 1.00 -0.36
CA ILE A 382 -24.01 1.12 -0.69
C ILE A 382 -23.73 2.40 -1.50
N VAL A 383 -22.88 3.30 -0.98
CA VAL A 383 -22.50 4.60 -1.56
C VAL A 383 -20.97 4.74 -1.72
N GLY A 384 -20.46 5.97 -1.88
CA GLY A 384 -19.03 6.33 -1.84
C GLY A 384 -18.16 5.81 -2.98
N GLY A 385 -18.65 4.89 -3.81
CA GLY A 385 -17.79 4.11 -4.70
C GLY A 385 -17.31 2.81 -4.07
N GLY A 386 -17.86 2.40 -2.90
CA GLY A 386 -17.78 1.05 -2.34
C GLY A 386 -18.55 0.02 -3.18
N SER A 387 -18.36 0.05 -4.50
CA SER A 387 -19.09 -0.71 -5.52
C SER A 387 -19.22 -2.19 -5.15
N THR A 388 -20.40 -2.75 -5.40
CA THR A 388 -20.80 -4.15 -5.18
C THR A 388 -20.04 -5.20 -6.01
N GLY A 389 -18.89 -4.83 -6.58
CA GLY A 389 -18.00 -5.74 -7.26
C GLY A 389 -17.07 -6.39 -6.26
N ASN A 390 -16.96 -7.71 -6.33
CA ASN A 390 -15.76 -8.38 -5.83
C ASN A 390 -14.50 -7.69 -6.40
N THR A 391 -13.41 -7.69 -5.65
CA THR A 391 -12.14 -7.10 -6.07
C THR A 391 -11.04 -8.14 -6.02
N VAL A 392 -10.20 -8.13 -7.05
CA VAL A 392 -9.04 -9.01 -7.16
C VAL A 392 -7.82 -8.12 -7.20
N ALA A 393 -6.80 -8.44 -6.40
CA ALA A 393 -5.50 -7.79 -6.42
C ALA A 393 -4.43 -8.79 -6.87
N VAL A 394 -3.49 -8.35 -7.72
CA VAL A 394 -2.35 -9.17 -8.17
C VAL A 394 -1.09 -8.65 -7.51
N THR A 395 -0.39 -9.49 -6.75
CA THR A 395 0.89 -9.14 -6.13
C THR A 395 1.91 -8.85 -7.23
N ASN A 396 2.50 -7.65 -7.23
CA ASN A 396 3.57 -7.32 -8.17
C ASN A 396 4.84 -8.11 -7.80
N PRO A 397 5.41 -8.94 -8.68
CA PRO A 397 6.61 -9.72 -8.39
C PRO A 397 7.90 -8.88 -8.42
N GLY A 398 7.82 -7.59 -8.73
CA GLY A 398 8.95 -6.74 -9.07
C GLY A 398 9.47 -6.98 -10.48
N ASN A 399 10.39 -6.12 -10.94
CA ASN A 399 11.04 -6.28 -12.24
C ASN A 399 11.83 -7.60 -12.30
N GLN A 400 11.67 -8.33 -13.41
CA GLN A 400 12.25 -9.65 -13.59
C GLN A 400 13.43 -9.61 -14.56
N ASN A 401 14.51 -10.31 -14.22
CA ASN A 401 15.67 -10.48 -15.09
C ASN A 401 15.86 -11.96 -15.40
N SER A 402 16.17 -12.27 -16.67
CA SER A 402 16.38 -13.64 -17.14
C SER A 402 17.36 -13.67 -18.31
N THR A 403 17.67 -14.86 -18.81
CA THR A 403 18.69 -15.08 -19.83
C THR A 403 18.11 -15.96 -20.94
N VAL A 404 18.34 -15.60 -22.22
CA VAL A 404 17.93 -16.42 -23.39
C VAL A 404 18.37 -17.88 -23.20
N GLY A 405 17.52 -18.84 -23.54
CA GLY A 405 17.85 -20.27 -23.44
C GLY A 405 17.89 -20.85 -22.01
N THR A 406 17.69 -20.03 -20.97
CA THR A 406 17.60 -20.50 -19.58
C THR A 406 16.14 -20.68 -19.16
N ALA A 407 15.80 -21.82 -18.57
CA ALA A 407 14.44 -22.09 -18.10
C ALA A 407 14.05 -21.15 -16.94
N VAL A 408 12.82 -20.67 -16.97
CA VAL A 408 12.20 -19.78 -15.98
C VAL A 408 11.06 -20.50 -15.28
N SER A 409 10.92 -20.25 -13.98
CA SER A 409 9.74 -20.60 -13.18
C SER A 409 9.51 -19.51 -12.14
N LEU A 410 8.44 -18.72 -12.30
CA LEU A 410 8.02 -17.66 -11.40
C LEU A 410 6.54 -17.88 -11.04
N GLN A 411 6.21 -17.91 -9.75
CA GLN A 411 4.82 -17.97 -9.30
C GLN A 411 4.29 -16.55 -9.07
N ILE A 412 3.15 -16.21 -9.68
CA ILE A 412 2.39 -15.01 -9.36
C ILE A 412 1.33 -15.36 -8.31
N SER A 413 1.17 -14.48 -7.32
CA SER A 413 0.11 -14.53 -6.31
C SER A 413 -0.86 -13.38 -6.50
N GLY A 414 -2.03 -13.52 -5.87
CA GLY A 414 -3.07 -12.52 -5.83
C GLY A 414 -4.03 -12.84 -4.69
N SER A 415 -4.78 -11.84 -4.28
CA SER A 415 -5.84 -11.95 -3.28
C SER A 415 -7.18 -11.58 -3.90
N ASP A 416 -8.23 -12.11 -3.30
CA ASP A 416 -9.62 -11.90 -3.67
C ASP A 416 -10.34 -11.40 -2.42
N SER A 417 -11.17 -10.35 -2.52
CA SER A 417 -11.95 -9.89 -1.36
C SER A 417 -13.04 -10.88 -0.95
N ALA A 418 -13.57 -11.66 -1.89
CA ALA A 418 -14.56 -12.69 -1.60
C ALA A 418 -13.88 -14.02 -1.23
N SER A 419 -14.21 -14.53 -0.04
CA SER A 419 -13.68 -15.80 0.46
C SER A 419 -14.12 -17.01 -0.39
N GLY A 420 -13.26 -18.03 -0.46
CA GLY A 420 -13.51 -19.27 -1.22
C GLY A 420 -13.34 -19.17 -2.75
N GLN A 421 -13.07 -17.98 -3.28
CA GLN A 421 -12.91 -17.76 -4.72
C GLN A 421 -11.60 -18.34 -5.29
N THR A 422 -11.66 -18.83 -6.53
CA THR A 422 -10.49 -19.35 -7.25
C THR A 422 -10.04 -18.36 -8.33
N LEU A 423 -8.83 -17.84 -8.18
CA LEU A 423 -8.21 -16.93 -9.16
C LEU A 423 -7.67 -17.69 -10.38
N THR A 424 -8.07 -17.23 -11.56
CA THR A 424 -7.56 -17.65 -12.87
C THR A 424 -6.66 -16.58 -13.45
N TYR A 425 -5.40 -16.92 -13.73
CA TYR A 425 -4.39 -15.98 -14.20
C TYR A 425 -4.21 -15.99 -15.73
N SER A 426 -3.86 -14.83 -16.27
CA SER A 426 -3.51 -14.60 -17.66
C SER A 426 -2.45 -13.50 -17.76
N ALA A 427 -1.72 -13.41 -18.85
CA ALA A 427 -0.67 -12.40 -19.02
C ALA A 427 -0.52 -11.97 -20.48
N THR A 428 -0.14 -10.71 -20.66
CA THR A 428 0.25 -10.13 -21.96
C THR A 428 1.64 -9.51 -21.86
N GLY A 429 2.33 -9.42 -22.99
CA GLY A 429 3.69 -8.83 -23.04
C GLY A 429 4.81 -9.69 -22.43
N LEU A 430 4.54 -10.96 -22.09
CA LEU A 430 5.61 -11.91 -21.69
C LEU A 430 6.67 -12.04 -22.80
N PRO A 431 7.97 -12.15 -22.45
CA PRO A 431 9.03 -12.45 -23.41
C PRO A 431 8.76 -13.73 -24.22
N ALA A 432 9.17 -13.72 -25.49
CA ALA A 432 8.99 -14.86 -26.39
C ALA A 432 9.59 -16.14 -25.80
N GLY A 433 8.80 -17.21 -25.71
CA GLY A 433 9.19 -18.49 -25.10
C GLY A 433 8.77 -18.66 -23.63
N LEU A 434 8.16 -17.65 -23.00
CA LEU A 434 7.47 -17.76 -21.71
C LEU A 434 5.94 -17.82 -21.90
N SER A 435 5.26 -18.49 -20.98
CA SER A 435 3.80 -18.53 -20.88
C SER A 435 3.37 -18.55 -19.41
N ILE A 436 2.11 -18.18 -19.13
CA ILE A 436 1.51 -18.29 -17.79
C ILE A 436 0.42 -19.37 -17.80
N SER A 437 0.37 -20.16 -16.73
CA SER A 437 -0.73 -21.09 -16.46
C SER A 437 -1.90 -20.39 -15.78
N SER A 438 -3.09 -21.00 -15.83
CA SER A 438 -4.27 -20.51 -15.11
C SER A 438 -4.08 -20.41 -13.59
N GLY A 439 -3.12 -21.16 -13.01
CA GLY A 439 -2.75 -21.09 -11.60
C GLY A 439 -1.63 -20.10 -11.26
N GLY A 440 -1.28 -19.18 -12.17
CA GLY A 440 -0.32 -18.09 -11.91
C GLY A 440 1.16 -18.44 -12.08
N ALA A 441 1.50 -19.70 -12.37
CA ALA A 441 2.89 -20.06 -12.67
C ALA A 441 3.28 -19.60 -14.08
N VAL A 442 4.23 -18.67 -14.18
CA VAL A 442 4.93 -18.25 -15.39
C VAL A 442 6.12 -19.19 -15.61
N THR A 443 6.13 -19.90 -16.74
CA THR A 443 7.16 -20.91 -17.05
C THR A 443 7.56 -20.85 -18.53
N GLY A 444 8.71 -21.44 -18.85
CA GLY A 444 9.20 -21.57 -20.22
C GLY A 444 10.70 -21.26 -20.33
N THR A 445 11.15 -20.95 -21.54
CA THR A 445 12.55 -20.61 -21.83
C THR A 445 12.57 -19.42 -22.78
N PRO A 446 13.04 -18.23 -22.37
CA PRO A 446 13.08 -17.05 -23.23
C PRO A 446 13.94 -17.29 -24.47
N THR A 447 13.47 -16.90 -25.65
CA THR A 447 14.17 -17.13 -26.93
C THR A 447 14.78 -15.88 -27.54
N THR A 448 14.34 -14.68 -27.14
CA THR A 448 14.78 -13.39 -27.68
C THR A 448 15.20 -12.46 -26.55
N SER A 449 16.37 -11.82 -26.69
CA SER A 449 16.85 -10.81 -25.76
C SER A 449 16.13 -9.47 -25.94
N GLY A 450 15.89 -8.75 -24.85
CA GLY A 450 15.23 -7.44 -24.84
C GLY A 450 14.45 -7.21 -23.56
N THR A 451 13.91 -6.00 -23.39
CA THR A 451 13.01 -5.67 -22.28
C THR A 451 11.57 -5.67 -22.76
N SER A 452 10.69 -6.36 -22.05
CA SER A 452 9.25 -6.43 -22.32
C SER A 452 8.46 -5.81 -21.17
N SER A 453 7.37 -5.13 -21.48
CA SER A 453 6.40 -4.66 -20.48
C SER A 453 5.36 -5.75 -20.29
N VAL A 454 5.43 -6.45 -19.17
CA VAL A 454 4.52 -7.56 -18.85
C VAL A 454 3.35 -7.02 -18.03
N THR A 455 2.13 -7.42 -18.39
CA THR A 455 0.94 -7.21 -17.56
C THR A 455 0.34 -8.57 -17.24
N VAL A 456 0.21 -8.88 -15.94
CA VAL A 456 -0.47 -10.08 -15.45
C VAL A 456 -1.83 -9.67 -14.90
N THR A 457 -2.87 -10.41 -15.30
CA THR A 457 -4.26 -10.21 -14.87
C THR A 457 -4.77 -11.49 -14.21
N ALA A 458 -5.28 -11.38 -12.98
CA ALA A 458 -6.03 -12.42 -12.31
C ALA A 458 -7.53 -12.09 -12.39
N LYS A 459 -8.36 -13.12 -12.58
CA LYS A 459 -9.82 -13.03 -12.64
C LYS A 459 -10.45 -14.13 -11.81
N ASP A 460 -11.48 -13.83 -11.03
CA ASP A 460 -12.18 -14.81 -10.21
C ASP A 460 -13.45 -15.37 -10.88
N THR A 461 -14.19 -16.22 -10.17
CA THR A 461 -15.38 -16.90 -10.71
C THR A 461 -16.66 -16.05 -10.70
N THR A 462 -16.74 -14.98 -9.87
CA THR A 462 -17.77 -13.93 -10.00
C THR A 462 -17.53 -13.05 -11.22
N GLY A 463 -16.26 -12.91 -11.61
CA GLY A 463 -15.84 -12.26 -12.84
C GLY A 463 -15.13 -10.92 -12.65
N ALA A 464 -14.83 -10.53 -11.42
CA ALA A 464 -13.93 -9.42 -11.13
C ALA A 464 -12.48 -9.75 -11.52
N SER A 465 -11.69 -8.72 -11.76
CA SER A 465 -10.30 -8.90 -12.19
C SER A 465 -9.38 -7.78 -11.70
N GLY A 466 -8.19 -8.17 -11.27
CA GLY A 466 -7.07 -7.30 -10.94
C GLY A 466 -5.94 -7.47 -11.93
N SER A 467 -5.09 -6.47 -12.08
CA SER A 467 -3.88 -6.60 -12.88
C SER A 467 -2.70 -5.84 -12.27
N THR A 468 -1.50 -6.27 -12.61
CA THR A 468 -0.25 -5.58 -12.25
C THR A 468 0.73 -5.64 -13.41
N SER A 469 1.56 -4.61 -13.54
CA SER A 469 2.55 -4.50 -14.61
C SER A 469 3.96 -4.34 -14.07
N PHE A 470 4.92 -4.96 -14.75
CA PHE A 470 6.35 -4.89 -14.41
C PHE A 470 7.20 -5.09 -15.67
N THR A 471 8.48 -4.73 -15.60
CA THR A 471 9.41 -4.97 -16.72
C THR A 471 10.05 -6.34 -16.59
N TRP A 472 10.19 -7.04 -17.72
CA TRP A 472 10.96 -8.28 -17.81
C TRP A 472 12.11 -8.08 -18.78
N THR A 473 13.35 -8.10 -18.29
CA THR A 473 14.55 -7.97 -19.11
C THR A 473 15.17 -9.35 -19.37
N VAL A 474 15.25 -9.73 -20.64
CA VAL A 474 15.95 -10.93 -21.09
C VAL A 474 17.32 -10.52 -21.62
N GLY A 475 18.37 -10.80 -20.86
CA GLY A 475 19.75 -10.72 -21.32
C GLY A 475 20.10 -11.86 -22.29
N THR A 476 21.12 -11.66 -23.12
CA THR A 476 21.67 -12.74 -23.95
C THR A 476 22.35 -13.80 -23.08
N SER A 477 22.11 -15.08 -23.36
CA SER A 477 22.97 -16.15 -22.85
C SER A 477 24.36 -16.06 -23.46
N GLY A 478 25.38 -16.18 -22.61
CA GLY A 478 26.74 -16.58 -23.01
C GLY A 478 26.75 -18.05 -23.41
N GLY A 479 26.07 -18.35 -24.52
CA GLY A 479 25.68 -19.69 -24.94
C GLY A 479 24.93 -19.64 -26.26
N GLY A 480 25.49 -18.87 -27.19
CA GLY A 480 24.95 -18.65 -28.53
C GLY A 480 25.95 -17.99 -29.48
N CYS A 481 27.25 -17.95 -29.13
CA CYS A 481 28.29 -17.39 -29.99
C CYS A 481 28.37 -18.23 -31.28
N THR A 482 27.83 -17.68 -32.36
CA THR A 482 27.60 -18.43 -33.62
C THR A 482 28.91 -18.91 -34.27
N THR A 483 30.01 -18.20 -34.03
CA THR A 483 31.37 -18.59 -34.45
C THR A 483 32.40 -18.12 -33.41
N PRO A 484 32.72 -18.88 -32.35
CA PRO A 484 33.69 -18.45 -31.33
C PRO A 484 35.14 -18.36 -31.85
N GLY A 485 36.07 -17.94 -31.00
CA GLY A 485 37.50 -17.79 -31.29
C GLY A 485 37.91 -16.42 -31.83
N GLN A 486 39.17 -16.30 -32.26
CA GLN A 486 39.78 -15.11 -32.87
C GLN A 486 38.95 -14.55 -34.05
N LYS A 487 38.94 -13.22 -34.21
CA LYS A 487 38.23 -12.48 -35.27
C LYS A 487 39.12 -11.53 -36.08
N ILE A 488 40.32 -11.22 -35.60
CA ILE A 488 41.34 -10.48 -36.34
C ILE A 488 42.11 -11.45 -37.24
N GLY A 489 42.24 -11.13 -38.53
CA GLY A 489 43.20 -11.77 -39.44
C GLY A 489 44.57 -11.09 -39.36
N ASN A 490 45.63 -11.86 -39.56
CA ASN A 490 47.03 -11.44 -39.33
C ASN A 490 47.26 -10.79 -37.94
N PRO A 491 46.96 -11.51 -36.83
CA PRO A 491 46.95 -10.93 -35.48
C PRO A 491 48.31 -10.41 -34.97
N GLY A 492 49.40 -11.15 -35.25
CA GLY A 492 50.78 -10.76 -34.92
C GLY A 492 51.59 -10.35 -36.17
N PHE A 493 50.93 -9.86 -37.22
CA PHE A 493 51.54 -9.28 -38.43
C PHE A 493 52.45 -10.20 -39.31
N GLU A 494 52.75 -11.42 -38.87
CA GLU A 494 53.64 -12.43 -39.47
C GLU A 494 53.44 -12.83 -40.94
N THR A 495 52.38 -12.40 -41.64
CA THR A 495 52.26 -12.67 -43.08
C THR A 495 53.26 -11.88 -43.94
N GLY A 496 53.97 -10.90 -43.36
CA GLY A 496 54.87 -10.00 -44.09
C GLY A 496 54.18 -9.04 -45.05
N THR A 497 52.87 -8.88 -44.89
CA THR A 497 52.04 -7.94 -45.65
C THR A 497 51.00 -7.32 -44.73
N ALA A 498 50.53 -6.11 -45.05
CA ALA A 498 49.50 -5.47 -44.24
C ALA A 498 48.18 -6.26 -44.23
N ALA A 499 47.77 -6.82 -45.37
CA ALA A 499 46.47 -7.48 -45.50
C ALA A 499 46.26 -8.61 -44.46
N PRO A 500 45.08 -8.70 -43.82
CA PRO A 500 43.85 -7.93 -44.08
C PRO A 500 43.75 -6.57 -43.36
N TRP A 501 44.80 -6.11 -42.67
CA TRP A 501 44.86 -4.73 -42.19
C TRP A 501 45.04 -3.75 -43.35
N THR A 502 44.47 -2.56 -43.19
CA THR A 502 44.82 -1.35 -43.94
C THR A 502 45.74 -0.52 -43.06
N ALA A 503 46.97 -0.30 -43.51
CA ALA A 503 48.02 0.38 -42.76
C ALA A 503 48.67 1.50 -43.58
N SER A 504 49.24 2.51 -42.92
CA SER A 504 50.18 3.45 -43.55
C SER A 504 51.40 2.70 -44.11
N SER A 505 52.03 3.26 -45.14
CA SER A 505 53.17 2.62 -45.81
C SER A 505 54.38 2.55 -44.87
N GLY A 506 54.82 1.33 -44.56
CA GLY A 506 55.98 1.08 -43.68
C GLY A 506 55.60 0.64 -42.26
N VAL A 507 54.33 0.78 -41.85
CA VAL A 507 53.89 0.43 -40.48
C VAL A 507 54.02 -1.05 -40.16
N ILE A 508 53.85 -1.93 -41.16
CA ILE A 508 54.05 -3.38 -40.98
C ILE A 508 55.47 -3.74 -41.44
N ASP A 509 56.34 -4.02 -40.48
CA ASP A 509 57.78 -4.21 -40.69
C ASP A 509 58.36 -5.38 -39.87
N ASN A 510 59.58 -5.80 -40.24
CA ASN A 510 60.37 -6.81 -39.55
C ASN A 510 61.83 -6.38 -39.29
N SER A 511 62.05 -5.07 -39.18
CA SER A 511 63.36 -4.52 -38.84
C SER A 511 63.75 -4.84 -37.40
N THR A 512 65.06 -4.81 -37.13
CA THR A 512 65.63 -5.08 -35.80
C THR A 512 65.52 -3.89 -34.83
N GLY A 513 65.08 -2.72 -35.30
CA GLY A 513 64.71 -1.59 -34.44
C GLY A 513 63.32 -1.85 -33.87
N GLU A 514 63.13 -1.62 -32.57
CA GLU A 514 61.98 -2.05 -31.78
C GLU A 514 61.60 -3.52 -32.01
N ALA A 515 62.12 -4.42 -31.18
CA ALA A 515 61.85 -5.85 -31.33
C ALA A 515 60.34 -6.15 -31.24
N ALA A 516 59.83 -7.07 -32.08
CA ALA A 516 58.47 -7.60 -31.96
C ALA A 516 58.27 -8.28 -30.59
N HIS A 517 57.02 -8.32 -30.11
CA HIS A 517 56.68 -9.02 -28.86
C HIS A 517 56.74 -10.53 -29.04
N SER A 518 56.24 -11.03 -30.18
CA SER A 518 56.44 -12.40 -30.61
C SER A 518 56.78 -12.46 -32.12
N GLY A 519 57.20 -13.62 -32.62
CA GLY A 519 57.50 -13.78 -34.04
C GLY A 519 58.68 -12.95 -34.55
N SER A 520 58.47 -12.17 -35.60
CA SER A 520 59.47 -11.35 -36.29
C SER A 520 58.89 -10.11 -36.99
N TRP A 521 57.56 -9.98 -37.08
CA TRP A 521 56.87 -8.82 -37.66
C TRP A 521 56.10 -8.07 -36.58
N LYS A 522 55.86 -6.78 -36.81
CA LYS A 522 55.15 -5.91 -35.88
C LYS A 522 54.39 -4.81 -36.61
N ALA A 523 53.56 -4.06 -35.88
CA ALA A 523 53.04 -2.78 -36.34
C ALA A 523 53.74 -1.63 -35.60
N TRP A 524 54.72 -1.02 -36.24
CA TRP A 524 55.41 0.19 -35.74
C TRP A 524 54.73 1.43 -36.34
N MET A 525 54.15 2.26 -35.49
CA MET A 525 53.57 3.55 -35.88
C MET A 525 54.43 4.69 -35.32
N ASP A 526 54.58 5.75 -36.12
CA ASP A 526 55.36 6.95 -35.80
C ASP A 526 56.86 6.61 -35.51
N GLY A 527 57.55 7.38 -34.66
CA GLY A 527 58.99 7.22 -34.38
C GLY A 527 59.92 8.07 -35.26
N TYR A 528 59.38 9.06 -35.98
CA TYR A 528 60.12 9.92 -36.91
C TYR A 528 60.76 11.14 -36.24
N GLY A 529 60.26 11.56 -35.07
CA GLY A 529 60.69 12.80 -34.42
C GLY A 529 60.35 14.08 -35.19
N SER A 530 59.30 14.02 -36.00
CA SER A 530 58.73 15.13 -36.78
C SER A 530 57.27 14.82 -37.12
N THR A 531 56.48 15.83 -37.49
CA THR A 531 55.02 15.69 -37.55
C THR A 531 54.58 14.62 -38.53
N HIS A 532 54.08 13.51 -37.97
CA HIS A 532 53.65 12.34 -38.71
C HIS A 532 52.33 11.80 -38.17
N THR A 533 51.66 10.93 -38.92
CA THR A 533 50.39 10.32 -38.51
C THR A 533 50.27 8.97 -39.19
N ASP A 534 50.61 7.91 -38.47
CA ASP A 534 50.36 6.55 -38.94
C ASP A 534 48.98 6.02 -38.55
N THR A 535 48.44 5.15 -39.40
CA THR A 535 47.17 4.48 -39.14
C THR A 535 47.28 3.00 -39.41
N LEU A 536 46.54 2.22 -38.62
CA LEU A 536 46.37 0.79 -38.78
C LEU A 536 44.92 0.45 -38.47
N SER A 537 44.22 -0.24 -39.37
CA SER A 537 42.80 -0.58 -39.17
C SER A 537 42.36 -1.88 -39.84
N GLN A 538 41.39 -2.56 -39.23
CA GLN A 538 40.76 -3.76 -39.78
C GLN A 538 39.28 -3.79 -39.42
N SER A 539 38.42 -4.08 -40.39
CA SER A 539 37.00 -4.33 -40.15
C SER A 539 36.78 -5.79 -39.80
N VAL A 540 36.15 -6.05 -38.66
CA VAL A 540 35.96 -7.38 -38.07
C VAL A 540 34.51 -7.56 -37.63
N THR A 541 33.92 -8.73 -37.88
CA THR A 541 32.56 -9.05 -37.42
C THR A 541 32.63 -9.76 -36.07
N ILE A 542 32.04 -9.17 -35.04
CA ILE A 542 31.79 -9.86 -33.77
C ILE A 542 30.48 -10.62 -33.95
N PRO A 543 30.45 -11.96 -33.86
CA PRO A 543 29.22 -12.71 -34.09
C PRO A 543 28.17 -12.38 -33.03
N SER A 544 26.90 -12.56 -33.38
CA SER A 544 25.79 -12.40 -32.43
C SER A 544 25.90 -13.42 -31.29
N GLY A 545 25.52 -13.01 -30.08
CA GLY A 545 25.50 -13.86 -28.89
C GLY A 545 26.86 -14.20 -28.28
N CYS A 546 27.96 -13.61 -28.75
CA CYS A 546 29.28 -13.77 -28.15
C CYS A 546 29.57 -12.71 -27.08
N ALA A 547 30.25 -13.08 -26.00
CA ALA A 547 31.13 -12.14 -25.32
C ALA A 547 32.37 -11.89 -26.19
N ALA A 548 32.95 -10.69 -26.14
CA ALA A 548 34.08 -10.32 -26.99
C ALA A 548 35.11 -9.49 -26.22
N THR A 549 36.38 -9.86 -26.35
CA THR A 549 37.51 -9.13 -25.76
C THR A 549 38.53 -8.78 -26.84
N PHE A 550 38.80 -7.50 -27.01
CA PHE A 550 39.88 -6.98 -27.85
C PHE A 550 41.12 -6.71 -27.02
N SER A 551 42.27 -7.24 -27.42
CA SER A 551 43.54 -7.04 -26.76
C SER A 551 44.69 -6.88 -27.75
N PHE A 552 45.80 -6.30 -27.29
CA PHE A 552 47.06 -6.19 -28.04
C PHE A 552 48.19 -5.91 -27.06
N TYR A 553 49.42 -6.26 -27.43
CA TYR A 553 50.61 -5.81 -26.73
C TYR A 553 51.04 -4.46 -27.30
N LEU A 554 51.41 -3.53 -26.42
CA LEU A 554 51.91 -2.21 -26.78
C LEU A 554 53.23 -1.94 -26.08
N HIS A 555 54.28 -1.68 -26.85
CA HIS A 555 55.50 -1.03 -26.41
C HIS A 555 55.48 0.44 -26.86
N ILE A 556 56.04 1.31 -26.03
CA ILE A 556 56.19 2.74 -26.32
C ILE A 556 57.62 3.10 -25.92
N ASP A 557 58.43 3.43 -26.91
CA ASP A 557 59.74 4.05 -26.72
C ASP A 557 59.65 5.54 -27.09
N THR A 558 60.38 6.39 -26.38
CA THR A 558 60.31 7.84 -26.59
C THR A 558 61.59 8.56 -26.21
N ALA A 559 61.94 9.58 -26.98
CA ALA A 559 62.96 10.57 -26.64
C ALA A 559 62.40 11.75 -25.82
N GLU A 560 61.07 11.86 -25.69
CA GLU A 560 60.42 12.89 -24.88
C GLU A 560 60.58 12.65 -23.37
N SER A 561 60.46 13.71 -22.57
CA SER A 561 60.64 13.62 -21.12
C SER A 561 59.68 14.50 -20.32
N GLY A 562 59.40 14.08 -19.09
CA GLY A 562 58.45 14.76 -18.19
C GLY A 562 57.05 14.17 -18.25
N SER A 563 56.03 15.02 -18.03
CA SER A 563 54.64 14.59 -17.83
C SER A 563 53.65 15.16 -18.86
N THR A 564 54.14 15.70 -19.98
CA THR A 564 53.31 16.26 -21.05
C THR A 564 53.06 15.21 -22.13
N ALA A 565 51.80 14.94 -22.44
CA ALA A 565 51.39 14.05 -23.53
C ALA A 565 51.44 14.76 -24.88
N TYR A 566 52.60 14.71 -25.54
CA TYR A 566 52.85 15.26 -26.88
C TYR A 566 52.25 14.31 -27.93
N ASP A 567 52.98 13.26 -28.26
CA ASP A 567 52.62 12.24 -29.26
C ASP A 567 51.58 11.27 -28.71
N LYS A 568 50.68 10.76 -29.58
CA LYS A 568 49.51 9.99 -29.15
C LYS A 568 49.15 8.81 -30.05
N LEU A 569 49.04 7.64 -29.44
CA LEU A 569 48.35 6.49 -30.00
C LEU A 569 46.90 6.46 -29.54
N THR A 570 45.96 6.75 -30.44
CA THR A 570 44.52 6.61 -30.18
C THR A 570 44.00 5.29 -30.72
N VAL A 571 43.31 4.52 -29.87
CA VAL A 571 42.75 3.20 -30.17
C VAL A 571 41.23 3.29 -30.16
N GLN A 572 40.57 2.84 -31.23
CA GLN A 572 39.15 3.04 -31.46
C GLN A 572 38.45 1.77 -31.98
N VAL A 573 37.15 1.70 -31.74
CA VAL A 573 36.19 0.79 -32.38
C VAL A 573 35.10 1.60 -33.06
N GLY A 574 35.06 1.59 -34.39
CA GLY A 574 34.26 2.54 -35.17
C GLY A 574 34.68 3.98 -34.87
N SER A 575 33.77 4.80 -34.35
CA SER A 575 34.04 6.16 -33.85
C SER A 575 34.29 6.24 -32.34
N THR A 576 34.15 5.15 -31.59
CA THR A 576 34.33 5.12 -30.13
C THR A 576 35.80 4.94 -29.78
N THR A 577 36.39 5.91 -29.09
CA THR A 577 37.74 5.77 -28.52
C THR A 577 37.72 4.83 -27.30
N LEU A 578 38.54 3.79 -27.35
CA LEU A 578 38.76 2.82 -26.28
C LEU A 578 39.84 3.30 -25.30
N ALA A 579 40.92 3.86 -25.84
CA ALA A 579 42.00 4.48 -25.07
C ALA A 579 42.81 5.45 -25.95
N THR A 580 43.51 6.37 -25.28
CA THR A 580 44.61 7.13 -25.87
C THR A 580 45.84 6.91 -25.00
N TYR A 581 46.93 6.44 -25.60
CA TYR A 581 48.25 6.37 -25.01
C TYR A 581 49.14 7.48 -25.59
N SER A 582 50.28 7.72 -24.97
CA SER A 582 51.21 8.79 -25.34
C SER A 582 52.62 8.49 -24.85
N ASN A 583 53.58 9.32 -25.21
CA ASN A 583 54.96 9.32 -24.69
C ASN A 583 55.04 9.16 -23.15
N VAL A 584 54.14 9.79 -22.37
CA VAL A 584 54.12 9.65 -20.90
C VAL A 584 53.65 8.28 -20.38
N ASN A 585 53.28 7.37 -21.28
CA ASN A 585 52.93 5.98 -20.97
C ASN A 585 54.05 4.99 -21.32
N ALA A 586 55.23 5.48 -21.70
CA ALA A 586 56.43 4.68 -21.93
C ALA A 586 56.80 3.82 -20.70
N ALA A 587 57.18 2.57 -20.98
CA ALA A 587 57.53 1.57 -19.99
C ALA A 587 58.50 0.56 -20.60
N SER A 588 59.24 -0.17 -19.76
CA SER A 588 60.18 -1.18 -20.21
C SER A 588 59.46 -2.36 -20.90
N GLY A 589 59.64 -2.49 -22.22
CA GLY A 589 59.03 -3.56 -23.02
C GLY A 589 57.52 -3.40 -23.23
N TYR A 590 56.89 -4.49 -23.67
CA TYR A 590 55.46 -4.50 -24.00
C TYR A 590 54.55 -4.65 -22.77
N ALA A 591 53.38 -4.00 -22.84
CA ALA A 591 52.29 -4.20 -21.90
C ALA A 591 51.00 -4.60 -22.63
N LEU A 592 50.38 -5.70 -22.21
CA LEU A 592 49.07 -6.13 -22.68
C LEU A 592 47.98 -5.09 -22.34
N LYS A 593 47.24 -4.65 -23.35
CA LYS A 593 46.03 -3.83 -23.22
C LYS A 593 44.82 -4.69 -23.58
N SER A 594 43.68 -4.48 -22.91
CA SER A 594 42.49 -5.33 -23.08
C SER A 594 41.19 -4.55 -22.83
N PHE A 595 40.19 -4.77 -23.69
CA PHE A 595 38.92 -4.03 -23.76
C PHE A 595 37.77 -4.99 -24.01
N ASN A 596 36.67 -4.85 -23.26
CA ASN A 596 35.45 -5.61 -23.48
C ASN A 596 34.63 -4.97 -24.61
N LEU A 597 34.41 -5.70 -25.71
CA LEU A 597 33.64 -5.29 -26.89
C LEU A 597 32.32 -6.08 -27.02
N SER A 598 31.84 -6.75 -25.97
CA SER A 598 30.63 -7.58 -26.03
C SER A 598 29.36 -6.79 -26.40
N SER A 599 29.34 -5.47 -26.16
CA SER A 599 28.28 -4.55 -26.59
C SER A 599 28.15 -4.43 -28.13
N TYR A 600 29.17 -4.83 -28.87
CA TYR A 600 29.21 -4.82 -30.34
C TYR A 600 28.89 -6.21 -30.94
N ALA A 601 28.42 -7.17 -30.14
CA ALA A 601 28.04 -8.49 -30.63
C ALA A 601 26.93 -8.41 -31.69
N GLY A 602 27.11 -9.15 -32.80
CA GLY A 602 26.23 -9.11 -33.97
C GLY A 602 26.54 -7.98 -34.96
N GLN A 603 27.62 -7.21 -34.76
CA GLN A 603 27.99 -6.09 -35.63
C GLN A 603 29.35 -6.30 -36.31
N THR A 604 29.53 -5.67 -37.47
CA THR A 604 30.85 -5.47 -38.08
C THR A 604 31.38 -4.11 -37.64
N VAL A 605 32.52 -4.11 -36.96
CA VAL A 605 33.17 -2.91 -36.42
C VAL A 605 34.56 -2.75 -37.01
N THR A 606 35.03 -1.51 -37.15
CA THR A 606 36.42 -1.24 -37.54
C THR A 606 37.25 -0.99 -36.30
N LEU A 607 38.20 -1.88 -36.01
CA LEU A 607 39.27 -1.62 -35.05
C LEU A 607 40.27 -0.68 -35.72
N LYS A 608 40.66 0.41 -35.04
CA LYS A 608 41.58 1.42 -35.58
C LYS A 608 42.57 1.86 -34.52
N PHE A 609 43.84 1.93 -34.93
CA PHE A 609 44.91 2.66 -34.28
C PHE A 609 45.22 3.90 -35.11
N THR A 610 45.57 4.98 -34.43
CA THR A 610 46.07 6.22 -35.06
C THR A 610 47.19 6.75 -34.18
N GLY A 611 48.41 6.61 -34.69
CA GLY A 611 49.58 7.32 -34.19
C GLY A 611 49.54 8.78 -34.64
N THR A 612 50.19 9.66 -33.89
CA THR A 612 50.38 11.06 -34.25
C THR A 612 51.58 11.59 -33.45
N GLU A 613 52.64 11.95 -34.17
CA GLU A 613 53.80 12.68 -33.63
C GLU A 613 53.64 14.19 -33.84
N ASP A 614 54.17 14.98 -32.91
CA ASP A 614 54.28 16.43 -33.07
C ASP A 614 55.54 16.85 -33.85
N SER A 615 55.95 18.11 -33.78
CA SER A 615 57.08 18.64 -34.56
C SER A 615 58.48 18.27 -34.06
N SER A 616 58.65 17.64 -32.89
CA SER A 616 59.99 17.38 -32.32
C SER A 616 60.06 16.21 -31.34
N LEU A 617 61.21 15.51 -31.36
CA LEU A 617 61.51 14.30 -30.56
C LEU A 617 60.60 13.11 -30.92
N GLN A 618 61.17 11.90 -30.92
CA GLN A 618 60.44 10.72 -31.41
C GLN A 618 59.63 10.05 -30.30
N THR A 619 58.47 9.50 -30.69
CA THR A 619 57.76 8.49 -29.91
C THR A 619 57.29 7.37 -30.83
N SER A 620 57.82 6.17 -30.60
CA SER A 620 57.50 4.96 -31.34
C SER A 620 56.36 4.21 -30.64
N PHE A 621 55.25 3.98 -31.35
CA PHE A 621 54.12 3.20 -30.86
C PHE A 621 54.09 1.83 -31.53
N VAL A 622 54.55 0.81 -30.81
CA VAL A 622 54.78 -0.53 -31.38
C VAL A 622 53.72 -1.49 -30.87
N VAL A 623 52.83 -1.89 -31.77
CA VAL A 623 51.70 -2.79 -31.50
C VAL A 623 52.01 -4.18 -32.06
N ASP A 624 51.73 -5.19 -31.26
CA ASP A 624 51.91 -6.60 -31.64
C ASP A 624 50.87 -7.52 -30.96
N ASP A 625 50.78 -8.77 -31.41
CA ASP A 625 49.94 -9.84 -30.85
C ASP A 625 48.49 -9.38 -30.58
N THR A 626 47.88 -8.76 -31.60
CA THR A 626 46.49 -8.29 -31.52
C THR A 626 45.51 -9.47 -31.50
N ALA A 627 44.43 -9.37 -30.73
CA ALA A 627 43.38 -10.38 -30.71
C ALA A 627 42.01 -9.81 -30.43
N LEU A 628 41.00 -10.31 -31.13
CA LEU A 628 39.59 -10.14 -30.80
C LEU A 628 38.99 -11.53 -30.59
N ASN A 629 39.00 -11.98 -29.34
CA ASN A 629 38.50 -13.30 -28.98
C ASN A 629 37.00 -13.21 -28.65
N ALA A 630 36.20 -13.97 -29.39
CA ALA A 630 34.77 -14.13 -29.16
C ALA A 630 34.49 -15.48 -28.47
N SER A 631 33.61 -15.51 -27.48
CA SER A 631 33.24 -16.70 -26.69
C SER A 631 31.76 -16.77 -26.38
#